data_AF-A0A392VRW7-F1
#
_entry.id   AF-A0A392VRW7-F1
#
_cell.length_a   1.000
_cell.length_b   1.000
_cell.length_c   1.000
_cell.angle_alpha   90.00
_cell.angle_beta   90.00
_cell.angle_gamma   90.00
#
_symmetry.space_group_name_H-M   'P 1'
#
loop_
_entity.id
_entity.type
_entity.pdbx_description
1 polymer ?
#
loop_
_entity_poly.entity_id
_entity_poly.type
_entity_poly.pdbx_seq_one_letter_code
_entity_poly.pdbx_strand_id
1 'polypeptide(L)' 'MSVAEYAAKFESMCAFSPYYNTPEAEYDKCVKFESGLRPDVKHLIGFSEIRDFPTLVNKSR' A
#
# COMPACT_ATOMS: atom_id res chain seq x y z
N MET A 1 -2.24 -11.01 11.22
CA MET A 1 -2.55 -10.51 9.88
C MET A 1 -1.28 -10.51 9.06
N SER A 2 -1.27 -11.33 8.01
CA SER A 2 -0.28 -11.33 6.95
C SER A 2 -0.37 -10.03 6.13
N VAL A 3 0.67 -9.72 5.37
CA VAL A 3 0.66 -8.55 4.49
C VAL A 3 -0.40 -8.68 3.40
N ALA A 4 -0.64 -9.90 2.91
CA ALA A 4 -1.70 -10.17 1.94
C ALA A 4 -3.11 -9.87 2.48
N GLU A 5 -3.41 -10.27 3.71
CA GLU A 5 -4.69 -9.94 4.37
C GLU A 5 -4.84 -8.44 4.61
N TYR A 6 -3.76 -7.75 5.00
CA TYR A 6 -3.76 -6.30 5.16
C TYR A 6 -3.99 -5.58 3.84
N ALA A 7 -3.33 -6.00 2.76
CA ALA A 7 -3.53 -5.46 1.41
C ALA A 7 -4.97 -5.58 0.94
N ALA A 8 -5.58 -6.78 1.07
CA ALA A 8 -6.98 -6.98 0.70
C ALA A 8 -7.93 -6.07 1.50
N LYS A 9 -7.70 -5.93 2.81
CA LYS A 9 -8.49 -5.02 3.65
C LYS A 9 -8.29 -3.55 3.24
N PHE A 10 -7.06 -3.16 2.94
CA PHE A 10 -6.72 -1.80 2.52
C PHE A 10 -7.37 -1.44 1.18
N GLU A 11 -7.30 -2.33 0.19
CA GLU A 11 -7.99 -2.15 -1.10
C GLU A 11 -9.50 -2.01 -0.93
N SER A 12 -10.10 -2.82 -0.05
CA SER A 12 -11.52 -2.69 0.27
C SER A 12 -11.83 -1.30 0.83
N MET A 13 -11.00 -0.76 1.73
CA MET A 13 -11.18 0.61 2.25
C MET A 13 -10.99 1.68 1.17
N CYS A 14 -10.01 1.52 0.27
CA CYS A 14 -9.80 2.44 -0.84
C CYS A 14 -11.00 2.49 -1.80
N ALA A 15 -11.66 1.35 -2.04
CA ALA A 15 -12.85 1.29 -2.89
C ALA A 15 -14.01 2.19 -2.38
N PHE A 16 -14.08 2.45 -1.07
CA PHE A 16 -15.07 3.35 -0.47
C PHE A 16 -14.68 4.85 -0.56
N SER A 17 -13.45 5.16 -0.97
CA SER A 17 -12.95 6.54 -1.06
C SER A 17 -12.63 6.88 -2.52
N PRO A 18 -13.46 7.71 -3.19
CA PRO A 18 -13.24 8.12 -4.58
C PRO A 18 -11.87 8.76 -4.84
N TYR A 19 -11.27 9.35 -3.80
CA TYR A 19 -9.92 9.92 -3.86
C TYR A 19 -8.87 8.89 -4.32
N TYR A 20 -8.91 7.66 -3.82
CA TYR A 20 -7.91 6.63 -4.15
C TYR A 20 -8.17 5.92 -5.49
N ASN A 21 -9.22 6.31 -6.21
CA ASN A 21 -9.56 5.72 -7.50
C ASN A 21 -8.98 6.50 -8.69
N THR A 22 -8.19 7.56 -8.44
CA THR A 22 -7.51 8.32 -9.48
C THR A 22 -6.03 7.95 -9.57
N PRO A 23 -5.42 7.99 -10.76
CA PRO A 23 -3.98 7.72 -10.94
C PRO A 23 -3.08 8.66 -10.12
N GLU A 24 -3.52 9.90 -9.90
CA GLU A 24 -2.76 10.91 -9.15
C GLU A 24 -2.64 10.54 -7.66
N ALA A 25 -3.62 9.82 -7.11
CA ALA A 25 -3.64 9.38 -5.72
C ALA A 25 -2.92 8.05 -5.49
N GLU A 26 -2.38 7.41 -6.54
CA GLU A 26 -1.71 6.11 -6.42
C GLU A 26 -0.47 6.18 -5.51
N TYR A 27 0.30 7.27 -5.61
CA TYR A 27 1.43 7.51 -4.72
C TYR A 27 0.98 7.70 -3.27
N ASP A 28 -0.06 8.50 -3.03
CA ASP A 28 -0.61 8.71 -1.69
C ASP A 28 -1.19 7.42 -1.10
N LYS A 29 -1.75 6.55 -1.95
CA LYS A 29 -2.22 5.21 -1.59
C LYS A 29 -1.05 4.33 -1.13
N CYS A 30 0.07 4.35 -1.85
CA CYS A 30 1.30 3.65 -1.47
C CYS A 30 1.84 4.13 -0.11
N VAL A 31 2.00 5.44 0.07
CA VAL A 31 2.48 6.03 1.33
C VAL A 31 1.55 5.65 2.49
N LYS A 32 0.24 5.70 2.27
CA LYS A 32 -0.75 5.33 3.29
C LYS A 32 -0.68 3.84 3.62
N PHE A 33 -0.51 2.97 2.64
CA PHE A 33 -0.34 1.54 2.85
C PHE A 33 0.92 1.25 3.68
N GLU A 34 2.07 1.78 3.23
CA GLU A 34 3.36 1.64 3.91
C GLU A 34 3.33 2.19 5.34
N SER A 35 2.57 3.25 5.60
CA SER A 35 2.42 3.80 6.96
C SER A 35 1.90 2.76 7.96
N GLY A 36 1.02 1.86 7.53
CA GLY A 36 0.44 0.79 8.35
C GLY A 36 1.24 -0.52 8.38
N LEU A 37 2.34 -0.62 7.62
CA LEU A 37 3.23 -1.78 7.67
C LEU A 37 4.09 -1.79 8.92
N ARG A 38 4.61 -2.97 9.27
CA ARG A 38 5.58 -3.12 10.36
C ARG A 38 6.96 -2.63 9.90
N PRO A 39 7.80 -2.08 10.80
CA PRO A 39 9.09 -1.48 10.43
C PRO A 39 10.06 -2.42 9.70
N ASP A 40 10.06 -3.71 10.04
CA ASP A 40 10.82 -4.77 9.37
C ASP A 40 10.46 -4.91 7.89
N VAL A 41 9.16 -4.89 7.57
CA VAL A 41 8.69 -4.93 6.18
C VAL A 41 9.02 -3.63 5.45
N LYS A 42 8.83 -2.47 6.10
CA LYS A 42 9.16 -1.15 5.51
C LYS A 42 10.63 -1.03 5.10
N HIS A 43 11.53 -1.61 5.89
CA HIS A 43 12.95 -1.59 5.60
C HIS A 43 13.29 -2.48 4.40
N LEU A 44 12.63 -3.62 4.24
CA LEU A 44 12.83 -4.54 3.12
C LEU A 44 12.37 -3.96 1.77
N ILE A 45 11.24 -3.25 1.78
CA ILE A 45 10.64 -2.72 0.55
C ILE A 45 11.27 -1.41 0.08
N GLY A 46 11.93 -0.66 0.97
CA GLY A 46 12.43 0.69 0.71
C GLY A 46 11.29 1.70 0.81
N PHE A 47 11.09 2.28 2.01
CA PHE A 47 10.00 3.21 2.29
C PHE A 47 9.94 4.38 1.28
N SER A 48 8.75 4.63 0.72
CA SER A 48 8.48 5.64 -0.30
C SER A 48 9.24 5.47 -1.62
N GLU A 49 9.91 4.34 -1.88
CA GLU A 49 10.58 4.10 -3.17
C GLU A 49 9.59 3.67 -4.26
N ILE A 50 8.53 2.95 -3.88
CA ILE A 50 7.56 2.38 -4.82
C ILE A 50 6.34 3.28 -4.93
N ARG A 51 6.02 3.69 -6.16
CA ARG A 51 4.88 4.56 -6.46
C ARG A 51 3.67 3.83 -7.02
N ASP A 52 3.85 2.56 -7.37
CA ASP A 52 2.82 1.67 -7.93
C ASP A 52 2.32 0.70 -6.86
N PHE A 53 1.02 0.77 -6.56
CA PHE A 53 0.43 0.00 -5.47
C PHE A 53 0.50 -1.52 -5.68
N PRO A 54 0.21 -2.06 -6.90
CA PRO A 54 0.38 -3.48 -7.18
C PRO A 54 1.81 -4.00 -6.93
N THR A 55 2.82 -3.25 -7.35
CA THR A 55 4.24 -3.58 -7.16
C THR A 55 4.62 -3.58 -5.68
N LEU A 56 4.13 -2.58 -4.94
CA LEU A 56 4.33 -2.47 -3.50
C LEU A 56 3.75 -3.67 -2.75
N VAL A 57 2.50 -4.04 -3.05
CA VAL A 57 1.85 -5.22 -2.44
C VAL A 57 2.61 -6.50 -2.78
N ASN A 58 3.11 -6.65 -4.01
CA ASN A 58 3.88 -7.82 -4.42
C ASN A 58 5.20 -7.93 -3.63
N LYS A 59 5.96 -6.84 -3.51
CA LYS A 59 7.24 -6.82 -2.78
C LYS A 59 7.07 -6.99 -1.26
N SER A 60 5.89 -6.64 -0.73
CA SER A 60 5.61 -6.74 0.70
C SER A 60 5.10 -8.12 1.14
N ARG A 61 4.82 -9.05 0.20
CA ARG A 61 4.40 -10.43 0.49
C ARG A 61 5.58 -11.32 0.87
#